data_AF-D6U7K4-F1
#
_entry.id   AF-D6U7K4-F1
#
_cell.length_a   1.000
_cell.length_b   1.000
_cell.length_c   1.000
_cell.angle_alpha   90.00
_cell.angle_beta   90.00
_cell.angle_gamma   90.00
#
_symmetry.space_group_name_H-M   'P 1'
#
loop_
_entity.id
_entity.type
_entity.pdbx_description
1 polymer ?
#
loop_
_entity_poly.entity_id
_entity_poly.type
_entity_poly.pdbx_seq_one_letter_code
_entity_poly.pdbx_strand_id
1 'polypeptide(L)'
;MLKEKGREMEGIGQHHSTTHAQRVRGHSLVQGLYMLLGQRCPTAPRLYRQQAVCTREQVPFQSKIDLMIQTIQHFEPTPGTLTHVLLDSW
;
A
#
# COMPACT_ATOMS: atom_id res chain seq x y z
N MET A 1 -30.43 -10.27 -2.07
CA MET A 1 -29.87 -8.90 -2.14
C MET A 1 -28.66 -8.95 -3.06
N LEU A 2 -28.71 -8.33 -4.24
CA LEU A 2 -27.56 -8.22 -5.14
C LEU A 2 -26.70 -7.03 -4.67
N LYS A 3 -25.43 -7.27 -4.36
CA LYS A 3 -24.48 -6.23 -3.98
C LYS A 3 -24.28 -5.31 -5.19
N GLU A 4 -24.61 -4.03 -5.05
CA GLU A 4 -24.39 -3.05 -6.12
C GLU A 4 -22.90 -3.02 -6.47
N LYS A 5 -22.59 -3.08 -7.76
CA LYS A 5 -21.21 -2.97 -8.23
C LYS A 5 -20.74 -1.54 -7.96
N GLY A 6 -19.56 -1.41 -7.36
CA GLY A 6 -18.90 -0.11 -7.22
C GLY A 6 -18.79 0.55 -8.58
N ARG A 7 -19.43 1.73 -8.73
CA ARG A 7 -19.40 2.51 -9.97
C ARG A 7 -18.04 3.13 -10.22
N GLU A 8 -17.31 3.42 -9.14
CA GLU A 8 -15.97 4.00 -9.15
C GLU A 8 -15.05 3.16 -8.26
N MET A 9 -13.87 2.84 -8.78
CA MET A 9 -12.81 2.14 -8.04
C MET A 9 -11.64 3.10 -7.90
N GLU A 10 -11.53 3.68 -6.71
CA GLU A 10 -10.49 4.66 -6.39
C GLU A 10 -9.09 4.09 -6.61
N GLY A 11 -8.23 4.86 -7.28
CA GLY A 11 -6.83 4.49 -7.46
C GLY A 11 -6.57 3.31 -8.39
N ILE A 12 -7.57 2.84 -9.15
CA ILE A 12 -7.36 1.79 -10.15
C ILE A 12 -6.38 2.27 -11.23
N GLY A 13 -5.35 1.46 -11.50
CA GLY A 13 -4.27 1.77 -12.42
C GLY A 13 -3.71 0.56 -13.15
N GLN A 14 -2.61 0.77 -13.89
CA GLN A 14 -1.90 -0.27 -14.65
C GLN A 14 -0.59 -0.63 -13.96
N HIS A 15 -0.53 -1.76 -13.28
CA HIS A 15 0.60 -2.16 -12.43
C HIS A 15 1.33 -3.36 -13.03
N HIS A 16 2.66 -3.39 -12.93
CA HIS A 16 3.43 -4.56 -13.36
C HIS A 16 3.10 -5.76 -12.46
N SER A 17 2.69 -6.86 -13.08
CA SER A 17 2.52 -8.16 -12.43
C SER A 17 3.75 -9.01 -12.71
N THR A 18 4.41 -9.47 -11.65
CA THR A 18 5.50 -10.46 -11.77
C THR A 18 4.97 -11.82 -12.24
N THR A 19 3.78 -12.23 -11.79
CA THR A 19 3.12 -13.47 -12.21
C THR A 19 2.83 -13.53 -13.70
N HIS A 20 2.39 -12.42 -14.30
CA HIS A 20 2.01 -12.36 -15.71
C HIS A 20 3.08 -11.70 -16.60
N ALA A 21 4.20 -11.25 -16.02
CA ALA A 21 5.28 -10.53 -16.70
C ALA A 21 4.80 -9.36 -17.59
N GLN A 22 3.71 -8.70 -17.19
CA GLN A 22 3.07 -7.62 -17.96
C GLN A 22 2.36 -6.64 -17.03
N ARG A 23 1.93 -5.50 -17.59
CA ARG A 23 1.07 -4.56 -16.86
C ARG A 23 -0.36 -5.07 -16.84
N VAL A 24 -0.93 -5.16 -15.65
CA VAL A 24 -2.32 -5.56 -15.40
C VAL A 24 -3.09 -4.41 -14.77
N ARG A 25 -4.37 -4.34 -15.11
CA ARG A 25 -5.27 -3.37 -14.48
C ARG A 25 -5.64 -3.85 -13.08
N GLY A 26 -5.48 -3.00 -12.08
CA GLY A 26 -5.80 -3.35 -10.70
C GLY A 26 -5.44 -2.24 -9.72
N HIS A 27 -5.25 -2.63 -8.46
CA HIS A 27 -4.76 -1.74 -7.40
C HIS A 27 -3.39 -2.21 -6.95
N SER A 28 -2.59 -1.27 -6.43
CA SER A 28 -1.38 -1.58 -5.69
C SER A 28 -1.54 -1.01 -4.29
N LEU A 29 -1.29 -1.84 -3.29
CA LEU A 29 -1.31 -1.45 -1.88
C LEU A 29 0.10 -1.45 -1.33
N VAL A 30 0.40 -0.50 -0.45
CA VAL A 30 1.60 -0.46 0.37
C VAL A 30 1.18 -0.80 1.79
N GLN A 31 1.79 -1.81 2.39
CA GLN A 31 1.40 -2.31 3.70
C GLN A 31 2.62 -2.85 4.45
N GLY A 32 2.68 -2.59 5.75
CA GLY A 32 3.65 -3.21 6.64
C GLY A 32 3.10 -4.49 7.26
N LEU A 33 3.98 -5.44 7.54
CA LEU A 33 3.68 -6.60 8.37
C LEU A 33 4.48 -6.50 9.66
N TYR A 34 3.80 -6.23 10.78
CA TYR A 34 4.44 -6.25 12.09
C TYR A 34 4.44 -7.66 12.66
N MET A 35 5.60 -8.14 13.08
CA MET A 35 5.76 -9.43 13.74
C MET A 35 5.95 -9.20 15.24
N LEU A 36 5.00 -9.67 16.05
CA LEU A 36 5.05 -9.54 17.51
C LEU A 36 4.85 -10.90 18.17
N LEU A 37 5.88 -11.40 18.87
CA LEU A 37 5.82 -12.69 19.58
C LEU A 37 5.32 -13.86 18.69
N GLY A 38 5.73 -13.87 17.42
CA GLY A 38 5.31 -14.86 16.42
C GLY A 38 3.94 -14.59 15.76
N GLN A 39 3.20 -13.58 16.22
CA GLN A 39 1.94 -13.15 15.61
C GLN A 39 2.19 -12.20 14.43
N ARG A 40 1.29 -12.28 13.45
CA ARG A 40 1.28 -11.45 12.25
C ARG A 40 0.24 -10.35 12.42
N CYS A 41 0.70 -9.11 12.54
CA CYS A 41 -0.10 -7.91 12.75
C CYS A 41 0.02 -7.01 11.52
N PRO A 42 -0.78 -7.23 10.45
CA PRO A 42 -0.76 -6.36 9.28
C PRO A 42 -1.18 -4.94 9.64
N THR A 43 -0.45 -3.93 9.14
CA THR A 43 -0.89 -2.54 9.24
C THR A 43 -2.09 -2.30 8.32
N ALA A 44 -2.79 -1.17 8.49
CA ALA A 44 -3.78 -0.76 7.50
C ALA A 44 -3.11 -0.61 6.12
N PRO A 45 -3.67 -1.22 5.05
CA PRO A 45 -3.12 -1.07 3.71
C PRO A 45 -3.34 0.36 3.22
N ARG A 46 -2.31 0.92 2.57
CA ARG A 46 -2.36 2.23 1.95
C ARG A 46 -2.46 2.09 0.44
N LEU A 47 -3.43 2.79 -0.15
CA LEU A 47 -3.64 2.77 -1.59
C LEU A 47 -2.56 3.58 -2.32
N TYR A 48 -1.78 2.92 -3.17
CA TYR A 48 -0.90 3.61 -4.12
C TYR A 48 -1.68 3.95 -5.39
N ARG A 49 -1.57 5.21 -5.83
CA ARG A 49 -2.17 5.70 -7.07
C ARG A 49 -1.06 6.16 -8.01
N GLN A 50 -1.20 5.87 -9.30
CA GLN A 50 -0.24 6.35 -10.30
C GLN A 50 -0.35 7.87 -10.45
N GLN A 51 0.75 8.54 -10.75
CA GLN A 51 0.78 9.99 -10.91
C GLN A 51 -0.30 10.50 -11.89
N ALA A 52 -0.49 9.84 -13.02
CA ALA A 52 -1.54 10.18 -13.98
C ALA A 52 -2.97 10.08 -13.41
N VAL A 53 -3.21 9.13 -12.50
CA VAL A 53 -4.49 8.98 -11.79
C VAL A 53 -4.65 10.12 -10.78
N CYS A 54 -3.61 10.40 -9.98
CA CYS A 54 -3.59 11.53 -9.05
C CYS A 54 -3.86 12.86 -9.76
N THR A 55 -3.22 13.11 -10.91
CA THR A 55 -3.44 14.31 -11.72
C THR A 55 -4.87 14.41 -12.21
N ARG A 56 -5.45 13.31 -12.72
CA ARG A 56 -6.84 13.27 -13.18
C ARG A 56 -7.84 13.52 -12.04
N GLU A 57 -7.55 12.99 -10.86
CA GLU A 57 -8.38 13.10 -9.65
C GLU A 57 -8.08 14.36 -8.83
N GLN A 58 -7.12 15.19 -9.25
CA GLN A 58 -6.67 16.42 -8.56
C GLN A 58 -6.23 16.18 -7.10
N VAL A 59 -5.61 15.02 -6.83
CA VAL A 59 -5.04 14.70 -5.52
C VAL A 59 -3.51 14.71 -5.55
N PRO A 60 -2.82 14.99 -4.43
CA PRO A 60 -1.38 14.91 -4.38
C PRO A 60 -0.87 13.50 -4.71
N PHE A 61 0.16 13.43 -5.54
CA PHE A 61 0.85 12.16 -5.80
C PHE A 61 1.77 11.81 -4.61
N GLN A 62 1.74 10.54 -4.22
CA GLN A 62 2.67 9.94 -3.27
C GLN A 62 3.26 8.68 -3.90
N SER A 63 4.59 8.58 -3.93
CA SER A 63 5.27 7.36 -4.35
C SER A 63 5.06 6.25 -3.30
N LYS A 64 5.37 5.00 -3.68
CA LYS A 64 5.36 3.90 -2.70
C LYS A 64 6.35 4.13 -1.55
N ILE A 65 7.47 4.78 -1.84
CA ILE A 65 8.49 5.16 -0.86
C ILE A 65 7.91 6.18 0.12
N ASP A 66 7.23 7.22 -0.37
CA ASP A 66 6.58 8.23 0.49
C ASP A 66 5.54 7.58 1.41
N LEU A 67 4.73 6.67 0.85
CA LEU A 67 3.72 5.93 1.62
C LEU A 67 4.35 5.07 2.71
N MET A 68 5.48 4.42 2.42
CA MET A 68 6.19 3.56 3.36
C MET A 68 6.92 4.38 4.45
N ILE A 69 7.60 5.47 4.09
CA ILE A 69 8.21 6.40 5.05
C ILE A 69 7.16 6.89 6.05
N GLN A 70 6.01 7.33 5.57
CA GLN A 70 4.91 7.75 6.43
C GLN A 70 4.41 6.59 7.30
N THR A 71 4.31 5.37 6.77
CA THR A 71 3.90 4.19 7.54
C THR A 71 4.85 3.93 8.69
N ILE A 72 6.16 3.98 8.45
CA ILE A 72 7.20 3.75 9.47
C ILE A 72 7.19 4.87 10.51
N GLN A 73 7.11 6.14 10.09
CA GLN A 73 7.14 7.29 10.98
C GLN A 73 5.96 7.35 11.95
N HIS A 74 4.78 6.87 11.53
CA HIS A 74 3.57 6.87 12.36
C HIS A 74 3.31 5.51 13.03
N PHE A 75 4.18 4.52 12.82
CA PHE A 75 4.01 3.22 13.46
C PHE A 75 4.50 3.28 14.91
N GLU A 76 3.62 2.94 15.84
CA GLU A 76 3.95 2.82 17.25
C GLU A 76 4.15 1.34 17.61
N PRO A 77 5.39 0.87 17.78
CA PRO A 77 5.64 -0.50 18.22
C PRO A 77 5.22 -0.68 19.68
N THR A 78 5.06 -1.95 20.10
CA THR A 78 4.78 -2.26 21.50
C THR A 78 5.86 -1.68 22.42
N PRO A 79 5.50 -0.95 23.49
CA PRO A 79 6.47 -0.36 24.42
C PRO A 79 7.44 -1.39 25.00
N GLY A 80 8.68 -0.97 25.25
CA GLY A 80 9.72 -1.85 25.81
C GLY A 80 10.26 -2.90 24.84
N THR A 81 9.95 -2.79 23.54
CA THR A 81 10.51 -3.66 22.50
C THR A 81 11.53 -2.93 21.63
N LEU A 82 12.50 -3.68 21.10
CA LEU A 82 13.33 -3.24 19.98
C LEU A 82 12.68 -3.72 18.69
N THR A 83 12.24 -2.79 17.85
CA THR A 83 11.63 -3.12 16.55
C THR A 83 12.65 -2.86 15.44
N HIS A 84 12.89 -3.89 14.62
CA HIS A 84 13.71 -3.78 13.42
C HIS A 84 12.82 -3.54 12.20
N VAL A 85 13.22 -2.61 11.33
CA VAL A 85 12.55 -2.37 10.05
C VAL A 85 13.28 -3.14 8.95
N LEU A 86 12.53 -3.93 8.17
CA LEU A 86 13.03 -4.67 7.02
C LEU A 86 12.28 -4.20 5.77
N LEU A 87 13.04 -3.88 4.72
CA LEU A 87 12.55 -3.45 3.41
C LEU A 87 13.38 -4.15 2.33
N ASP A 88 12.79 -4.38 1.17
CA ASP A 88 13.54 -4.80 -0.01
C ASP A 88 14.27 -3.59 -0.63
N SER A 89 15.13 -3.85 -1.61
CA SER A 89 15.91 -2.83 -2.29
C SER A 89 15.14 -2.14 -3.44
N TRP A 90 13.81 -2.21 -3.40
CA TRP A 90 12.95 -1.82 -4.51
C TRP A 90 12.75 -0.31 -4.61
#